data_AF-A0A4Q2V365-F1
#
_entry.id   AF-A0A4Q2V365-F1
#
_cell.length_a   1.000
_cell.length_b   1.000
_cell.length_c   1.000
_cell.angle_alpha   90.00
_cell.angle_beta   90.00
_cell.angle_gamma   90.00
#
_symmetry.space_group_name_H-M   'P 1'
#
loop_
_entity.id
_entity.type
_entity.pdbx_description
1 polymer ?
#
loop_
_entity_poly.entity_id
_entity_poly.type
_entity_poly.pdbx_seq_one_letter_code
_entity_poly.pdbx_strand_id
1 'polypeptide(L)'
;MGASRSLRQVRAWLSSCEAGHEYCLSHGSSPGKYFPTRVIDVDRVEDGTVYLRERSEVKTGFLSEGHKAEDLRRDYPAYWTLSHRWGDPELIQQLSQSTENQLRSGMGVSDLSPTFRDACLLVRRMGYRYIWIDSLCIFQDSLSEW
;
A
#
# COMPACT_ATOMS: atom_id res chain seq x y z
N MET A 1 24.88 8.00 5.22
CA MET A 1 25.10 7.02 6.32
C MET A 1 23.96 6.92 7.34
N GLY A 2 22.97 7.83 7.40
CA GLY A 2 21.86 7.77 8.37
C GLY A 2 20.74 6.77 8.05
N ALA A 3 20.36 6.63 6.77
CA ALA A 3 19.21 5.80 6.36
C ALA A 3 19.34 4.31 6.75
N SER A 4 20.56 3.76 6.76
CA SER A 4 20.81 2.34 7.03
C SER A 4 20.53 1.94 8.48
N ARG A 5 20.72 2.85 9.45
CA ARG A 5 20.41 2.61 10.86
C ARG A 5 18.91 2.64 11.10
N SER A 6 18.20 3.61 10.54
CA SER A 6 16.75 3.73 10.65
C SER A 6 16.02 2.54 10.02
N LEU A 7 16.45 2.07 8.86
CA LEU A 7 15.88 0.87 8.22
C LEU A 7 16.04 -0.39 9.08
N ARG A 8 17.20 -0.57 9.73
CA ARG A 8 17.40 -1.68 10.66
C ARG A 8 16.47 -1.57 11.88
N GLN A 9 16.27 -0.37 12.39
CA GLN A 9 15.37 -0.14 13.51
C GLN A 9 13.92 -0.48 13.15
N VAL A 10 13.45 -0.02 11.99
CA VAL A 10 12.10 -0.32 11.47
C VAL A 10 11.92 -1.84 11.33
N ARG A 11 12.90 -2.54 10.74
CA ARG A 11 12.88 -4.02 10.65
C ARG A 11 12.79 -4.68 12.02
N ALA A 12 13.61 -4.26 12.97
CA ALA A 12 13.62 -4.83 14.32
C ALA A 12 12.26 -4.62 15.04
N TRP A 13 11.66 -3.44 14.91
CA TRP A 13 10.34 -3.16 15.48
C TRP A 13 9.23 -3.99 14.83
N LEU A 14 9.22 -4.12 13.51
CA LEU A 14 8.26 -4.97 12.79
C LEU A 14 8.39 -6.43 13.22
N SER A 15 9.61 -6.99 13.21
CA SER A 15 9.84 -8.37 13.63
C SER A 15 9.42 -8.60 15.08
N SER A 16 9.69 -7.65 15.99
CA SER A 16 9.23 -7.75 17.38
C SER A 16 7.71 -7.72 17.51
N CYS A 17 7.04 -6.92 16.68
CA CYS A 17 5.58 -6.81 16.66
C CYS A 17 4.93 -8.12 16.17
N GLU A 18 5.43 -8.64 15.05
CA GLU A 18 4.96 -9.89 14.43
C GLU A 18 5.24 -11.12 15.31
N ALA A 19 6.30 -11.11 16.11
CA ALA A 19 6.72 -12.27 16.90
C ALA A 19 5.99 -12.46 18.23
N GLY A 20 5.27 -11.47 18.77
CA GLY A 20 4.78 -11.66 20.14
C GLY A 20 3.93 -10.59 20.81
N HIS A 21 3.50 -9.53 20.12
CA HIS A 21 2.57 -8.60 20.76
C HIS A 21 1.16 -9.19 20.74
N GLU A 22 0.65 -9.61 21.91
CA GLU A 22 -0.68 -10.22 22.07
C GLU A 22 -1.79 -9.36 21.43
N TYR A 23 -1.73 -8.03 21.60
CA TYR A 23 -2.64 -7.10 20.95
C TYR A 23 -2.52 -7.13 19.42
N CYS A 24 -1.31 -7.11 18.87
CA CYS A 24 -1.08 -7.11 17.42
C CYS A 24 -1.35 -8.47 16.79
N LEU A 25 -1.25 -9.57 17.54
CA LEU A 25 -1.60 -10.92 17.08
C LEU A 25 -3.12 -11.13 17.08
N SER A 26 -3.81 -10.58 18.09
CA SER A 26 -5.28 -10.68 18.20
C SER A 26 -6.03 -9.70 17.29
N HIS A 27 -5.41 -8.56 16.95
CA HIS A 27 -6.00 -7.51 16.10
C HIS A 27 -5.28 -7.38 14.75
N GLY A 28 -4.21 -8.14 14.53
CA GLY A 28 -3.53 -8.24 13.25
C GLY A 28 -4.52 -8.75 12.21
N SER A 29 -4.52 -8.11 11.04
CA SER A 29 -5.35 -8.60 9.95
C SER A 29 -4.88 -10.01 9.61
N SER A 30 -5.69 -11.02 9.95
CA SER A 30 -5.54 -12.35 9.37
C SER A 30 -5.44 -12.19 7.85
N PRO A 31 -4.42 -12.79 7.20
CA PRO A 31 -4.26 -12.73 5.74
C PRO A 31 -5.59 -13.01 5.05
N GLY A 32 -5.95 -12.16 4.07
CA GLY A 32 -7.19 -12.30 3.29
C GLY A 32 -8.49 -11.75 3.90
N LYS A 33 -8.50 -11.12 5.09
CA LYS A 33 -9.77 -10.60 5.67
C LYS A 33 -10.23 -9.27 5.05
N TYR A 34 -9.30 -8.36 4.78
CA TYR A 34 -9.60 -7.06 4.17
C TYR A 34 -8.43 -6.63 3.26
N PHE A 35 -8.76 -6.12 2.09
CA PHE A 35 -7.84 -5.47 1.17
C PHE A 35 -8.56 -4.25 0.61
N PRO A 36 -7.95 -3.07 0.49
CA PRO A 36 -8.66 -1.87 0.02
C PRO A 36 -9.11 -2.02 -1.44
N THR A 37 -9.99 -1.13 -1.91
CA THR A 37 -10.46 -1.14 -3.31
C THR A 37 -9.30 -0.84 -4.26
N ARG A 38 -8.39 0.05 -3.86
CA ARG A 38 -7.22 0.45 -4.63
C ARG A 38 -5.97 0.46 -3.78
N VAL A 39 -4.82 0.26 -4.40
CA VAL A 39 -3.49 0.38 -3.78
C VAL A 39 -2.51 0.99 -4.78
N ILE A 40 -1.42 1.56 -4.27
CA ILE A 40 -0.25 1.90 -5.07
C ILE A 40 0.71 0.72 -5.06
N ASP A 41 1.04 0.25 -6.25
CA ASP A 41 2.04 -0.78 -6.55
C ASP A 41 3.40 -0.12 -6.72
N VAL A 42 4.32 -0.44 -5.80
CA VAL A 42 5.67 0.11 -5.72
C VAL A 42 6.74 -0.85 -6.26
N ASP A 43 6.36 -1.90 -6.99
CA ASP A 43 7.34 -2.88 -7.51
C ASP A 43 8.42 -2.24 -8.41
N ARG A 44 8.04 -1.18 -9.15
CA ARG A 44 8.91 -0.42 -10.08
C ARG A 44 9.37 0.93 -9.52
N VAL A 45 9.22 1.17 -8.21
CA VAL A 45 9.54 2.48 -7.62
C VAL A 45 11.03 2.83 -7.77
N GLU A 46 11.92 1.83 -7.77
CA GLU A 46 13.36 2.01 -7.98
C GLU A 46 13.69 2.32 -9.46
N ASP A 47 12.83 1.89 -10.38
CA ASP A 47 12.87 2.27 -11.81
C ASP A 47 12.23 3.67 -12.04
N GLY A 48 11.70 4.29 -10.98
CA GLY A 48 11.14 5.64 -11.02
C GLY A 48 9.65 5.71 -11.33
N THR A 49 8.89 4.61 -11.24
CA THR A 49 7.45 4.60 -11.54
C THR A 49 6.63 3.87 -10.48
N VAL A 50 5.44 4.38 -10.18
CA VAL A 50 4.41 3.71 -9.36
C VAL A 50 3.10 3.59 -10.12
N TYR A 51 2.26 2.63 -9.72
CA TYR A 51 0.98 2.37 -10.40
C TYR A 51 -0.17 2.26 -9.43
N LEU A 52 -1.30 2.87 -9.74
CA LEU A 52 -2.56 2.58 -9.08
C LEU A 52 -3.09 1.23 -9.59
N ARG A 53 -3.44 0.34 -8.66
CA ARG A 53 -4.05 -0.97 -8.92
C ARG A 53 -5.39 -1.08 -8.22
N GLU A 54 -6.36 -1.58 -8.94
CA GLU A 54 -7.62 -2.05 -8.37
C GLU A 54 -7.41 -3.39 -7.66
N ARG A 55 -8.25 -3.67 -6.66
CA ARG A 55 -8.28 -4.93 -5.94
C ARG A 55 -8.37 -6.13 -6.89
N SER A 56 -9.12 -6.01 -7.99
CA SER A 56 -9.28 -7.06 -8.99
C SER A 56 -8.02 -7.37 -9.79
N GLU A 57 -7.05 -6.44 -9.85
CA GLU A 57 -5.80 -6.57 -10.59
C GLU A 57 -4.66 -7.15 -9.74
N VAL A 58 -4.84 -7.22 -8.41
CA VAL A 58 -3.85 -7.74 -7.48
C VAL A 58 -3.85 -9.26 -7.50
N LYS A 59 -2.66 -9.84 -7.75
CA LYS A 59 -2.47 -11.29 -7.70
C LYS A 59 -2.70 -11.79 -6.28
N THR A 60 -3.65 -12.70 -6.11
CA THR A 60 -3.94 -13.37 -4.83
C THR A 60 -3.30 -14.75 -4.80
N GLY A 61 -2.89 -15.22 -3.62
CA GLY A 61 -2.60 -16.64 -3.43
C GLY A 61 -3.88 -17.47 -3.56
N PHE A 62 -3.78 -18.68 -4.11
CA PHE A 62 -4.83 -19.69 -3.98
C PHE A 62 -4.50 -20.55 -2.76
N LEU A 63 -5.43 -20.63 -1.80
CA LEU A 63 -5.40 -21.71 -0.81
C LEU A 63 -5.83 -23.01 -1.51
N SER A 64 -4.87 -23.76 -2.06
CA SER A 64 -4.97 -25.22 -2.19
C SER A 64 -4.53 -25.78 -0.83
N GLU A 65 -5.26 -26.60 -0.07
CA GLU A 65 -6.16 -27.69 -0.43
C GLU A 65 -7.25 -27.84 0.67
N GLY A 66 -8.46 -28.27 0.30
CA GLY A 66 -9.39 -28.89 1.25
C GLY A 66 -10.60 -28.08 1.74
N HIS A 67 -10.75 -26.80 1.39
CA HIS A 67 -11.93 -26.02 1.76
C HIS A 67 -12.96 -25.96 0.63
N LYS A 68 -14.24 -26.12 0.98
CA LYS A 68 -15.37 -26.08 0.04
C LYS A 68 -15.38 -24.74 -0.72
N ALA A 69 -15.91 -24.73 -1.94
CA ALA A 69 -15.95 -23.55 -2.82
C ALA A 69 -16.63 -22.31 -2.20
N GLU A 70 -17.40 -22.48 -1.13
CA GLU A 70 -18.06 -21.43 -0.34
C GLU A 70 -17.13 -20.70 0.65
N ASP A 71 -15.92 -21.22 0.91
CA ASP A 71 -14.91 -20.68 1.83
C ASP A 71 -13.67 -20.09 1.12
N LEU A 72 -13.76 -19.82 -0.19
CA LEU A 72 -12.69 -19.22 -1.01
C LEU A 72 -12.38 -17.77 -0.57
N ARG A 73 -11.75 -17.60 0.60
CA ARG A 73 -11.14 -16.33 1.00
C ARG A 73 -9.95 -16.09 0.09
N ARG A 74 -10.05 -15.04 -0.74
CA ARG A 74 -8.91 -14.53 -1.51
C ARG A 74 -7.84 -14.10 -0.53
N ASP A 75 -6.69 -14.75 -0.59
CA ASP A 75 -5.54 -14.34 0.21
C ASP A 75 -4.81 -13.21 -0.51
N TYR A 76 -5.14 -11.98 -0.13
CA TYR A 76 -4.49 -10.79 -0.67
C TYR A 76 -3.11 -10.59 -0.02
N PRO A 77 -2.13 -10.08 -0.79
CA PRO A 77 -0.81 -9.77 -0.26
C PRO A 77 -0.89 -8.66 0.80
N ALA A 78 0.09 -8.66 1.70
CA ALA A 78 0.25 -7.60 2.68
C ALA A 78 0.48 -6.23 1.99
N TYR A 79 -0.11 -5.20 2.58
CA TYR A 79 0.06 -3.81 2.16
C TYR A 79 0.34 -2.94 3.38
N TRP A 80 0.99 -1.80 3.18
CA TRP A 80 1.23 -0.79 4.21
C TRP A 80 0.26 0.37 4.04
N THR A 81 -0.04 1.07 5.12
CA THR A 81 -0.85 2.29 5.08
C THR A 81 -0.01 3.48 5.49
N LEU A 82 -0.03 4.56 4.69
CA LEU A 82 0.46 5.86 5.11
C LEU A 82 -0.71 6.70 5.59
N SER A 83 -0.77 6.95 6.91
CA SER A 83 -1.61 8.01 7.46
C SER A 83 -0.81 9.31 7.44
N HIS A 84 -1.36 10.36 6.85
CA HIS A 84 -0.69 11.65 6.70
C HIS A 84 -1.66 12.81 6.91
N ARG A 85 -1.12 14.00 7.20
CA ARG A 85 -1.91 15.22 7.11
C ARG A 85 -1.98 15.65 5.67
N TRP A 86 -3.19 15.88 5.21
CA TRP A 86 -3.50 16.46 3.92
C TRP A 86 -2.97 17.90 4.01
N GLY A 87 -1.80 18.13 3.43
CA GLY A 87 -1.24 19.47 3.29
C GLY A 87 -2.08 20.29 2.33
N ASP A 88 -1.45 21.17 1.56
CA ASP A 88 -2.16 21.90 0.53
C ASP A 88 -2.63 20.94 -0.59
N PRO A 89 -3.94 20.82 -0.87
CA PRO A 89 -4.47 19.95 -1.92
C PRO A 89 -3.91 20.29 -3.31
N GLU A 90 -3.54 21.54 -3.57
CA GLU A 90 -2.94 21.94 -4.85
C GLU A 90 -1.51 21.42 -5.02
N LEU A 91 -0.84 21.07 -3.92
CA LEU A 91 0.55 20.63 -3.89
C LEU A 91 0.70 19.11 -3.73
N ILE A 92 -0.39 18.41 -3.43
CA ILE A 92 -0.40 16.98 -3.16
C ILE A 92 -1.07 16.24 -4.30
N GLN A 93 -0.45 15.15 -4.74
CA GLN A 93 -1.04 14.30 -5.77
C GLN A 93 -2.28 13.61 -5.19
N GLN A 94 -3.38 13.75 -5.93
CA GLN A 94 -4.68 13.21 -5.57
C GLN A 94 -5.20 12.32 -6.70
N LEU A 95 -5.90 11.26 -6.33
CA LEU A 95 -6.71 10.49 -7.26
C LEU A 95 -8.00 11.27 -7.56
N SER A 96 -8.18 11.60 -8.82
CA SER A 96 -9.38 12.21 -9.38
C SER A 96 -9.64 11.57 -10.75
N GLN A 97 -10.78 11.87 -11.37
CA GLN A 97 -11.08 11.43 -12.72
C GLN A 97 -10.02 11.89 -13.73
N SER A 98 -9.40 13.05 -13.50
CA SER A 98 -8.38 13.61 -14.40
C SER A 98 -7.00 12.97 -14.22
N THR A 99 -6.67 12.48 -13.02
CA THR A 99 -5.35 11.88 -12.72
C THR A 99 -5.34 10.36 -12.75
N GLU A 100 -6.50 9.71 -12.73
CA GLU A 100 -6.64 8.25 -12.69
C GLU A 100 -5.82 7.56 -13.79
N ASN A 101 -5.98 7.98 -15.04
CA ASN A 101 -5.32 7.36 -16.18
C ASN A 101 -3.79 7.46 -16.07
N GLN A 102 -3.27 8.59 -15.60
CA GLN A 102 -1.83 8.75 -15.36
C GLN A 102 -1.35 7.82 -14.24
N LEU A 103 -2.08 7.75 -13.13
CA LEU A 103 -1.76 6.86 -12.02
C LEU A 103 -1.80 5.37 -12.42
N ARG A 104 -2.76 4.95 -13.25
CA ARG A 104 -2.87 3.56 -13.73
C ARG A 104 -1.82 3.20 -14.78
N SER A 105 -1.51 4.12 -15.69
CA SER A 105 -0.52 3.90 -16.76
C SER A 105 0.93 4.04 -16.27
N GLY A 106 1.13 4.68 -15.12
CA GLY A 106 2.41 4.85 -14.45
C GLY A 106 2.67 6.32 -14.17
N MET A 107 2.79 6.65 -12.89
CA MET A 107 3.18 7.99 -12.44
C MET A 107 4.66 8.02 -12.07
N GLY A 108 5.35 9.09 -12.47
CA GLY A 108 6.74 9.31 -12.10
C GLY A 108 6.87 9.44 -10.59
N VAL A 109 7.80 8.72 -9.99
CA VAL A 109 8.14 8.88 -8.56
C VAL A 109 8.64 10.30 -8.27
N SER A 110 9.21 10.98 -9.29
CA SER A 110 9.57 12.39 -9.28
C SER A 110 8.39 13.34 -9.07
N ASP A 111 7.19 12.91 -9.47
CA ASP A 111 5.98 13.72 -9.45
C ASP A 111 5.23 13.59 -8.13
N LEU A 112 5.59 12.57 -7.33
CA LEU A 112 5.10 12.41 -5.97
C LEU A 112 5.74 13.43 -5.02
N SER A 113 4.94 13.87 -4.05
CA SER A 113 5.41 14.63 -2.89
C SER A 113 6.58 13.90 -2.20
N PRO A 114 7.52 14.63 -1.57
CA PRO A 114 8.66 14.02 -0.91
C PRO A 114 8.27 12.91 0.08
N THR A 115 7.20 13.13 0.84
CA THR A 115 6.67 12.16 1.81
C THR A 115 6.18 10.88 1.13
N PHE A 116 5.42 10.99 0.04
CA PHE A 116 4.89 9.82 -0.67
C PHE A 116 6.00 9.04 -1.35
N ARG A 117 6.97 9.75 -1.94
CA ARG A 117 8.17 9.16 -2.52
C ARG A 117 8.93 8.33 -1.49
N ASP A 118 9.23 8.93 -0.34
CA ASP A 118 9.99 8.26 0.72
C ASP A 118 9.22 7.06 1.28
N ALA A 119 7.90 7.17 1.44
CA ALA A 119 7.05 6.08 1.87
C ALA A 119 7.05 4.91 0.87
N CYS A 120 6.89 5.18 -0.44
CA CYS A 120 6.92 4.15 -1.48
C CYS A 120 8.28 3.43 -1.52
N LEU A 121 9.38 4.17 -1.46
CA LEU A 121 10.73 3.61 -1.41
C LEU A 121 10.96 2.80 -0.14
N LEU A 122 10.46 3.25 1.00
CA LEU A 122 10.56 2.53 2.27
C LEU A 122 9.84 1.18 2.18
N VAL A 123 8.58 1.18 1.74
CA VAL A 123 7.78 -0.05 1.56
C VAL A 123 8.51 -1.05 0.68
N ARG A 124 9.07 -0.60 -0.45
CA ARG A 124 9.85 -1.46 -1.34
C ARG A 124 11.10 -2.04 -0.66
N ARG A 125 11.87 -1.19 0.04
CA ARG A 125 13.09 -1.62 0.77
C ARG A 125 12.80 -2.56 1.94
N MET A 126 11.55 -2.58 2.42
CA MET A 126 11.08 -3.48 3.46
C MET A 126 10.56 -4.81 2.91
N GLY A 127 10.56 -5.00 1.58
CA GLY A 127 10.15 -6.25 0.93
C GLY A 127 8.64 -6.33 0.65
N TYR A 128 7.92 -5.23 0.80
CA TYR A 128 6.49 -5.14 0.49
C TYR A 128 6.27 -4.45 -0.85
N ARG A 129 5.12 -4.71 -1.46
CA ARG A 129 4.80 -4.22 -2.81
C ARG A 129 3.69 -3.18 -2.84
N TYR A 130 2.79 -3.20 -1.87
CA TYR A 130 1.59 -2.39 -1.91
C TYR A 130 1.58 -1.39 -0.76
N ILE A 131 1.24 -0.15 -1.08
CA ILE A 131 0.97 0.90 -0.11
C ILE A 131 -0.39 1.53 -0.40
N TRP A 132 -1.16 1.78 0.64
CA TRP A 132 -2.39 2.55 0.58
C TRP A 132 -2.13 3.95 1.14
N ILE A 133 -2.49 4.95 0.35
CA ILE A 133 -2.43 6.36 0.72
C ILE A 133 -3.79 6.92 0.36
N ASP A 134 -4.53 7.42 1.34
CA ASP A 134 -5.90 7.95 1.20
C ASP A 134 -6.05 8.88 0.00
N SER A 135 -5.20 9.90 -0.13
CA SER A 135 -5.25 10.86 -1.24
C SER A 135 -5.04 10.23 -2.62
N LEU A 136 -4.32 9.12 -2.72
CA LEU A 136 -4.02 8.44 -3.99
C LEU A 136 -4.88 7.21 -4.26
N CYS A 137 -5.65 6.73 -3.27
CA CYS A 137 -6.43 5.49 -3.37
C CYS A 137 -7.95 5.73 -3.27
N ILE A 138 -8.37 6.93 -2.87
CA ILE A 138 -9.78 7.37 -2.82
C ILE A 138 -9.97 8.48 -3.87
N PHE A 139 -11.08 8.48 -4.60
CA PHE A 139 -11.42 9.59 -5.49
C PHE A 139 -11.79 10.84 -4.69
N GLN A 140 -11.03 11.92 -4.89
CA GLN A 140 -11.20 13.16 -4.14
C GLN A 140 -12.29 14.08 -4.73
N ASP A 141 -12.64 13.87 -5.98
CA ASP A 141 -13.70 14.57 -6.71
C ASP A 141 -15.04 13.83 -6.67
N SER A 142 -15.14 12.73 -5.91
CA SER A 142 -16.36 11.95 -5.74
C SER A 142 -16.84 11.93 -4.29
N LEU A 143 -18.04 12.48 -4.05
CA LEU A 143 -18.68 12.45 -2.73
C LEU A 143 -19.10 11.03 -2.29
N SER A 144 -19.15 10.06 -3.19
CA SER A 144 -19.59 8.70 -2.87
C SER A 144 -18.50 7.79 -2.29
N GLU A 145 -17.25 8.25 -2.28
CA GLU A 145 -16.08 7.45 -1.88
C GLU A 145 -15.53 7.86 -0.50
N TRP A 146 -16.26 8.71 0.23
CA TRP A 146 -15.94 9.21 1.57
C TRP A 146 -16.75 8.50 2.66
#